data_AF-A0A2H4VE82-F1
#
_entry.id   AF-A0A2H4VE82-F1
#
_cell.length_a   1.000
_cell.length_b   1.000
_cell.length_c   1.000
_cell.angle_alpha   90.00
_cell.angle_beta   90.00
_cell.angle_gamma   90.00
#
_symmetry.space_group_name_H-M   'P 1'
#
loop_
_entity.id
_entity.type
_entity.pdbx_description
1 polymer ?
#
loop_
_entity_poly.entity_id
_entity_poly.type
_entity_poly.pdbx_seq_one_letter_code
_entity_poly.pdbx_strand_id
1 'polypeptide(L)'
;MGQYFKGIKFEYNAIIASTIIALLLSTFLDVLIICSLGGFLVGLWIADKYLEGAINGIISMTITSFVYFPVLLLIYFPTMFALNPLETSLLWIICILLWGLGAIMGVFVRKMVIMIQTMRTESKLKGKRYLLCSECGGYHLLTDDENPEDYTECTCGGKLEYQNQVRINPNYLIKSISG
;
A
#
# COMPACT_ATOMS: atom_id res chain seq x y z
N MET A 1 16.51 11.31 -18.88
CA MET A 1 15.52 10.33 -18.36
C MET A 1 16.06 9.39 -17.26
N GLY A 2 17.36 9.14 -17.12
CA GLY A 2 17.91 8.14 -16.18
C GLY A 2 17.95 8.49 -14.68
N GLN A 3 17.60 9.72 -14.26
CA GLN A 3 17.64 10.10 -12.83
C GLN A 3 16.35 9.77 -12.05
N TYR A 4 15.20 9.66 -12.73
CA TYR A 4 13.90 9.40 -12.06
C TYR A 4 13.69 7.93 -11.65
N PHE A 5 14.39 6.99 -12.29
CA PHE A 5 14.26 5.55 -12.01
C PHE A 5 15.31 5.02 -11.02
N LYS A 6 16.23 5.88 -10.56
CA LYS A 6 17.29 5.49 -9.64
C LYS A 6 16.69 5.37 -8.23
N GLY A 7 16.43 4.14 -7.78
CA GLY A 7 15.97 3.85 -6.42
C GLY A 7 14.52 3.36 -6.29
N ILE A 8 13.88 2.93 -7.38
CA ILE A 8 12.58 2.24 -7.28
C ILE A 8 12.81 0.87 -6.65
N LYS A 9 12.19 0.65 -5.49
CA LYS A 9 12.22 -0.64 -4.81
C LYS A 9 11.06 -1.51 -5.32
N PHE A 10 11.42 -2.72 -5.75
CA PHE A 10 10.46 -3.71 -6.22
C PHE A 10 10.01 -4.58 -5.06
N GLU A 11 8.72 -4.51 -4.74
CA GLU A 11 8.10 -5.33 -3.69
C GLU A 11 7.46 -6.58 -4.33
N TYR A 12 8.30 -7.54 -4.70
CA TYR A 12 7.88 -8.76 -5.42
C TYR A 12 6.82 -9.57 -4.67
N ASN A 13 6.85 -9.58 -3.34
CA ASN A 13 5.87 -10.30 -2.52
C ASN A 13 4.45 -9.76 -2.72
N ALA A 14 4.31 -8.43 -2.77
CA ALA A 14 3.01 -7.79 -3.00
C ALA A 14 2.49 -8.09 -4.41
N ILE A 15 3.37 -8.07 -5.40
CA ILE A 15 3.04 -8.40 -6.80
C ILE A 15 2.52 -9.84 -6.88
N ILE A 16 3.31 -10.81 -6.39
CA ILE A 16 2.95 -12.24 -6.43
C ILE A 16 1.63 -12.50 -5.69
N ALA A 17 1.47 -11.96 -4.48
CA ALA A 17 0.25 -12.12 -3.70
C ALA A 17 -0.99 -11.58 -4.44
N SER A 18 -0.87 -10.38 -5.04
CA SER A 18 -1.98 -9.79 -5.80
C SER A 18 -2.36 -10.62 -7.04
N THR A 19 -1.37 -11.19 -7.74
CA THR A 19 -1.58 -12.07 -8.89
C THR A 19 -2.30 -13.36 -8.47
N ILE A 20 -1.90 -13.97 -7.36
CA ILE A 20 -2.55 -15.19 -6.83
C ILE A 20 -4.00 -14.89 -6.41
N ILE A 21 -4.23 -13.77 -5.71
CA ILE A 21 -5.58 -13.36 -5.30
C ILE A 21 -6.46 -13.11 -6.53
N ALA A 22 -5.94 -12.43 -7.55
CA ALA A 22 -6.65 -12.20 -8.81
C ALA A 22 -7.02 -13.51 -9.51
N LEU A 23 -6.09 -14.49 -9.55
CA LEU A 23 -6.31 -15.83 -10.10
C LEU A 23 -7.39 -16.62 -9.34
N LEU A 24 -7.43 -16.53 -8.01
CA LEU A 24 -8.43 -17.24 -7.21
C LEU A 24 -9.82 -16.61 -7.31
N LEU A 25 -9.89 -15.28 -7.40
CA LEU A 25 -11.15 -14.57 -7.49
C LEU A 25 -11.76 -14.61 -8.89
N SER A 26 -10.99 -14.98 -9.90
CA SER A 26 -11.45 -14.87 -11.28
C SER A 26 -12.48 -15.88 -11.73
N THR A 27 -12.65 -16.95 -10.98
CA THR A 27 -13.78 -17.87 -11.17
C THR A 27 -15.10 -17.29 -10.67
N PHE A 28 -15.08 -16.19 -9.91
CA PHE A 28 -16.26 -15.63 -9.24
C PHE A 28 -16.57 -14.18 -9.63
N LEU A 29 -15.58 -13.43 -10.10
CA LEU A 29 -15.72 -12.00 -10.43
C LEU A 29 -15.55 -11.74 -11.92
N ASP A 30 -16.15 -10.65 -12.39
CA ASP A 30 -15.94 -10.15 -13.75
C ASP A 30 -14.49 -9.68 -13.94
N VAL A 31 -13.93 -9.91 -15.14
CA VAL A 31 -12.52 -9.58 -15.48
C VAL A 31 -12.21 -8.10 -15.23
N LEU A 32 -13.16 -7.20 -15.47
CA LEU A 32 -12.97 -5.76 -15.27
C LEU A 32 -12.89 -5.41 -13.77
N ILE A 33 -13.70 -6.08 -12.95
CA ILE A 33 -13.70 -5.90 -11.49
C ILE A 33 -12.35 -6.36 -10.93
N ILE A 34 -11.88 -7.54 -11.34
CA ILE A 34 -10.60 -8.10 -10.91
C ILE A 34 -9.44 -7.18 -11.27
N CYS A 35 -9.47 -6.58 -12.48
CA CYS A 35 -8.41 -5.68 -12.90
C CYS A 35 -8.30 -4.45 -11.99
N SER A 36 -9.44 -3.87 -11.60
CA SER A 36 -9.45 -2.73 -10.68
C SER A 36 -9.03 -3.11 -9.26
N LEU A 37 -9.49 -4.25 -8.74
CA LEU A 37 -9.18 -4.75 -7.40
C LEU A 37 -7.72 -5.15 -7.25
N GLY A 38 -7.16 -5.86 -8.24
CA GLY A 38 -5.76 -6.26 -8.24
C GLY A 38 -4.83 -5.05 -8.17
N GLY A 39 -5.07 -4.06 -9.03
CA GLY A 39 -4.35 -2.79 -8.99
C GLY A 39 -4.47 -2.11 -7.62
N PHE A 40 -5.69 -2.00 -7.09
CA PHE A 40 -5.96 -1.37 -5.81
C PHE A 40 -5.21 -2.03 -4.65
N LEU A 41 -5.17 -3.36 -4.58
CA LEU A 41 -4.46 -4.10 -3.54
C LEU A 41 -2.94 -3.86 -3.60
N VAL A 42 -2.35 -3.84 -4.81
CA VAL A 42 -0.94 -3.50 -4.99
C VAL A 42 -0.65 -2.07 -4.52
N GLY A 43 -1.53 -1.13 -4.90
CA GLY A 43 -1.43 0.27 -4.48
C GLY A 43 -1.50 0.44 -2.96
N LEU A 44 -2.41 -0.28 -2.29
CA LEU A 44 -2.52 -0.30 -0.83
C LEU A 44 -1.27 -0.89 -0.17
N TRP A 45 -0.63 -1.90 -0.75
CA TRP A 45 0.56 -2.52 -0.16
C TRP A 45 1.82 -1.66 -0.31
N ILE A 46 1.96 -0.87 -1.38
CA ILE A 46 3.22 -0.16 -1.73
C ILE A 46 3.17 1.36 -1.45
N ALA A 47 2.15 1.86 -0.75
CA ALA A 47 1.82 3.30 -0.69
C ALA A 47 2.83 4.26 -0.03
N ASP A 48 4.01 3.82 0.37
CA ASP A 48 5.01 4.69 0.99
C ASP A 48 5.46 5.80 0.01
N LYS A 49 5.60 5.48 -1.28
CA LYS A 49 5.82 6.45 -2.36
C LYS A 49 4.84 6.28 -3.51
N TYR A 50 4.22 7.38 -3.94
CA TYR A 50 3.20 7.38 -4.99
C TYR A 50 3.69 6.80 -6.31
N LEU A 51 4.91 7.21 -6.73
CA LEU A 51 5.51 6.74 -7.95
C LEU A 51 5.83 5.23 -7.89
N GLU A 52 6.30 4.73 -6.75
CA GLU A 52 6.63 3.30 -6.58
C GLU A 52 5.37 2.44 -6.61
N GLY A 53 4.30 2.86 -5.94
CA GLY A 53 3.01 2.17 -5.98
C GLY A 53 2.41 2.12 -7.38
N ALA A 54 2.43 3.24 -8.12
CA ALA A 54 1.93 3.29 -9.49
C ALA A 54 2.76 2.40 -10.45
N ILE A 55 4.08 2.47 -10.38
CA ILE A 55 4.98 1.69 -11.24
C ILE A 55 4.87 0.20 -10.94
N ASN A 56 4.89 -0.20 -9.66
CA ASN A 56 4.73 -1.60 -9.27
C ASN A 56 3.34 -2.15 -9.62
N GLY A 57 2.30 -1.31 -9.55
CA GLY A 57 0.95 -1.64 -10.04
C GLY A 57 0.92 -1.96 -11.53
N ILE A 58 1.55 -1.13 -12.38
CA ILE A 58 1.61 -1.37 -13.83
C ILE A 58 2.41 -2.65 -14.15
N ILE A 59 3.54 -2.85 -13.46
CA ILE A 59 4.39 -4.03 -13.69
C ILE A 59 3.68 -5.31 -13.26
N SER A 60 2.97 -5.26 -12.14
CA SER A 60 2.08 -6.35 -11.69
C SER A 60 1.05 -6.71 -12.75
N MET A 61 0.43 -5.72 -13.40
CA MET A 61 -0.55 -5.97 -14.46
C MET A 61 0.09 -6.70 -15.64
N THR A 62 1.23 -6.21 -16.12
CA THR A 62 1.93 -6.83 -17.25
C THR A 62 2.24 -8.30 -16.95
N ILE A 63 2.83 -8.59 -15.79
CA ILE A 63 3.16 -9.96 -15.37
C ILE A 63 1.89 -10.80 -15.25
N THR A 64 0.88 -10.29 -14.53
CA THR A 64 -0.39 -10.98 -14.35
C THR A 64 -1.00 -11.32 -15.70
N SER A 65 -1.03 -10.39 -16.64
CA SER A 65 -1.63 -10.60 -17.96
C SER A 65 -0.89 -11.66 -18.78
N PHE A 66 0.45 -11.70 -18.74
CA PHE A 66 1.23 -12.76 -19.40
C PHE A 66 0.98 -14.15 -18.80
N VAL A 67 0.77 -14.22 -17.48
CA VAL A 67 0.48 -15.48 -16.77
C VAL A 67 -0.99 -15.89 -16.96
N TYR A 68 -1.88 -14.92 -16.96
CA TYR A 68 -3.32 -15.10 -16.94
C TYR A 68 -3.89 -15.41 -18.33
N PHE A 69 -3.28 -14.89 -19.40
CA PHE A 69 -3.73 -15.15 -20.77
C PHE A 69 -3.66 -16.63 -21.19
N PRO A 70 -2.57 -17.38 -20.95
CA PRO A 70 -2.54 -18.83 -21.19
C PRO A 70 -3.57 -19.58 -20.36
N VAL A 71 -3.76 -19.18 -19.09
CA VAL A 71 -4.72 -19.83 -18.17
C VAL A 71 -6.15 -19.60 -18.65
N LEU A 72 -6.51 -18.36 -19.00
CA LEU A 72 -7.80 -18.05 -19.61
C LEU A 72 -8.00 -18.79 -20.93
N LEU A 73 -6.98 -18.89 -21.77
CA LEU A 73 -7.06 -19.59 -23.05
C LEU A 73 -7.31 -21.09 -22.85
N LEU A 74 -6.73 -21.71 -21.81
CA LEU A 74 -6.99 -23.11 -21.45
C LEU A 74 -8.38 -23.33 -20.87
N ILE A 75 -8.84 -22.45 -19.98
CA ILE A 75 -10.14 -22.58 -19.30
C ILE A 75 -11.31 -22.24 -20.24
N TYR A 76 -11.15 -21.18 -21.05
CA TYR A 76 -12.21 -20.58 -21.86
C TYR A 76 -11.98 -20.80 -23.37
N PHE A 77 -11.25 -21.86 -23.74
CA PHE A 77 -10.87 -22.18 -25.12
C PHE A 77 -12.01 -21.99 -26.15
N PRO A 78 -13.25 -22.49 -25.95
CA PRO A 78 -14.31 -22.31 -26.94
C PRO A 78 -14.90 -20.88 -26.99
N THR A 79 -14.86 -20.12 -25.90
CA THR A 79 -15.46 -18.77 -25.84
C THR A 79 -14.50 -17.66 -26.25
N MET A 80 -13.19 -17.84 -26.07
CA MET A 80 -12.18 -16.82 -26.43
C MET A 80 -12.04 -16.62 -27.94
N PHE A 81 -12.34 -17.63 -28.77
CA PHE A 81 -12.39 -17.51 -30.23
C PHE A 81 -13.68 -16.88 -30.76
N ALA A 82 -14.67 -16.60 -29.90
CA ALA A 82 -15.89 -15.93 -30.31
C ALA A 82 -15.71 -14.41 -30.48
N LEU A 83 -14.67 -13.82 -29.87
CA LEU A 83 -14.32 -12.41 -29.98
C LEU A 83 -13.39 -12.16 -31.17
N ASN A 84 -13.60 -11.05 -31.87
CA ASN A 84 -12.70 -10.63 -32.93
C ASN A 84 -11.35 -10.16 -32.34
N PRO A 85 -10.23 -10.28 -33.09
CA PRO A 85 -8.91 -9.87 -32.60
C PRO A 85 -8.84 -8.39 -32.17
N LEU A 86 -9.67 -7.54 -32.77
CA LEU A 86 -9.80 -6.14 -32.39
C LEU A 86 -10.45 -5.98 -31.00
N GLU A 87 -11.52 -6.73 -30.71
CA GLU A 87 -12.22 -6.67 -29.42
C GLU A 87 -11.33 -7.20 -28.29
N THR A 88 -10.59 -8.28 -28.55
CA THR A 88 -9.61 -8.82 -27.61
C THR A 88 -8.52 -7.81 -27.31
N SER A 89 -7.94 -7.15 -28.32
CA SER A 89 -6.89 -6.15 -28.08
C SER A 89 -7.42 -4.91 -27.35
N LEU A 90 -8.65 -4.48 -27.62
CA LEU A 90 -9.30 -3.37 -26.90
C LEU A 90 -9.51 -3.72 -25.42
N LEU A 91 -10.00 -4.93 -25.13
CA LEU A 91 -10.22 -5.39 -23.76
C LEU A 91 -8.92 -5.36 -22.94
N TRP A 92 -7.81 -5.79 -23.55
CA TRP A 92 -6.49 -5.74 -22.91
C TRP A 92 -6.06 -4.33 -22.52
N ILE A 93 -6.24 -3.35 -23.43
CA ILE A 93 -5.90 -1.95 -23.16
C ILE A 93 -6.76 -1.42 -22.00
N ILE A 94 -8.06 -1.73 -22.01
CA ILE A 94 -8.99 -1.33 -20.93
C ILE A 94 -8.54 -1.92 -19.59
N CYS A 95 -8.18 -3.20 -19.55
CA CYS A 95 -7.71 -3.84 -18.33
C CYS A 95 -6.43 -3.18 -17.78
N ILE A 96 -5.48 -2.80 -18.64
CA ILE A 96 -4.24 -2.10 -18.24
C ILE A 96 -4.58 -0.74 -17.61
N LEU A 97 -5.48 0.02 -18.23
CA LEU A 97 -5.90 1.32 -17.72
C LEU A 97 -6.62 1.19 -16.38
N LEU A 98 -7.56 0.25 -16.25
CA LEU A 98 -8.29 0.01 -15.01
C LEU A 98 -7.37 -0.45 -13.87
N TRP A 99 -6.37 -1.29 -14.17
CA TRP A 99 -5.40 -1.73 -13.18
C TRP A 99 -4.53 -0.58 -12.68
N GLY A 100 -4.05 0.28 -13.59
CA GLY A 100 -3.29 1.47 -13.24
C GLY A 100 -4.10 2.44 -12.37
N LEU A 101 -5.37 2.69 -12.74
CA LEU A 101 -6.29 3.50 -11.94
C LEU A 101 -6.55 2.89 -10.56
N GLY A 102 -6.73 1.57 -10.49
CA GLY A 102 -6.83 0.84 -9.23
C GLY A 102 -5.63 1.09 -8.33
N ALA A 103 -4.40 0.94 -8.86
CA ALA A 103 -3.17 1.17 -8.10
C ALA A 103 -3.05 2.60 -7.58
N ILE A 104 -3.38 3.59 -8.41
CA ILE A 104 -3.41 5.00 -8.02
C ILE A 104 -4.41 5.22 -6.87
N MET A 105 -5.62 4.69 -7.00
CA MET A 105 -6.66 4.79 -5.98
C MET A 105 -6.22 4.11 -4.67
N GLY A 106 -5.55 2.96 -4.74
CA GLY A 106 -5.02 2.25 -3.58
C GLY A 106 -4.01 3.09 -2.81
N VAL A 107 -3.04 3.70 -3.51
CA VAL A 107 -2.07 4.58 -2.88
C VAL A 107 -2.75 5.79 -2.23
N PHE A 108 -3.73 6.39 -2.93
CA PHE A 108 -4.47 7.53 -2.41
C PHE A 108 -5.22 7.19 -1.11
N VAL A 109 -5.93 6.05 -1.07
CA VAL A 109 -6.65 5.60 0.11
C VAL A 109 -5.70 5.38 1.29
N ARG A 110 -4.54 4.72 1.09
CA ARG A 110 -3.59 4.52 2.18
C ARG A 110 -3.02 5.84 2.70
N LYS A 111 -2.74 6.81 1.83
CA LYS A 111 -2.32 8.16 2.27
C LYS A 111 -3.40 8.86 3.11
N MET A 112 -4.67 8.73 2.71
CA MET A 112 -5.79 9.27 3.49
C MET A 112 -5.90 8.60 4.86
N VAL A 113 -5.76 7.28 4.94
CA VAL A 113 -5.78 6.56 6.23
C VAL A 113 -4.65 7.02 7.15
N ILE A 114 -3.41 7.12 6.63
CA ILE A 114 -2.27 7.62 7.40
C ILE A 114 -2.54 9.05 7.90
N MET A 115 -3.03 9.94 7.04
CA MET A 115 -3.35 11.32 7.41
C MET A 115 -4.40 11.38 8.53
N ILE A 116 -5.48 10.60 8.42
CA ILE A 116 -6.55 10.55 9.43
C ILE A 116 -6.00 10.02 10.77
N GLN A 117 -5.15 9.01 10.75
CA GLN A 117 -4.52 8.47 11.96
C GLN A 117 -3.55 9.46 12.59
N THR A 118 -2.76 10.19 11.78
CA THR A 118 -1.90 11.28 12.26
C THR A 118 -2.75 12.33 12.96
N MET A 119 -3.80 12.83 12.31
CA MET A 119 -4.70 13.84 12.89
C MET A 119 -5.37 13.35 14.19
N ARG A 120 -5.80 12.09 14.26
CA ARG A 120 -6.36 11.49 15.48
C ARG A 120 -5.33 11.39 16.60
N THR A 121 -4.08 11.06 16.28
CA THR A 121 -3.02 10.96 17.28
C THR A 121 -2.61 12.36 17.74
N GLU A 122 -2.50 13.32 16.82
CA GLU A 122 -2.20 14.70 17.17
C GLU A 122 -3.28 15.31 18.05
N SER A 123 -4.56 15.08 17.75
CA SER A 123 -5.66 15.55 18.61
C SER A 123 -5.64 14.89 19.99
N LYS A 124 -5.26 13.61 20.09
CA LYS A 124 -5.12 12.89 21.37
C LYS A 124 -3.95 13.41 22.21
N LEU A 125 -2.85 13.82 21.57
CA LEU A 125 -1.65 14.34 22.22
C LEU A 125 -1.72 15.87 22.48
N LYS A 126 -2.64 16.59 21.82
CA LYS A 126 -2.74 18.05 21.94
C LYS A 126 -3.00 18.46 23.39
N GLY A 127 -2.07 19.23 23.96
CA GLY A 127 -2.13 19.69 25.34
C GLY A 127 -1.75 18.63 26.39
N LYS A 128 -1.23 17.47 25.96
CA LYS A 128 -0.76 16.41 26.86
C LYS A 128 0.77 16.32 26.86
N ARG A 129 1.30 15.85 27.98
CA ARG A 129 2.71 15.51 28.15
C ARG A 129 2.96 14.08 27.65
N TYR A 130 4.00 13.85 26.88
CA TYR A 130 4.33 12.51 26.40
C TYR A 130 5.84 12.30 26.21
N LEU A 131 6.25 11.04 26.27
CA LEU A 131 7.60 10.57 25.96
C LEU A 131 7.58 9.88 24.60
N LEU A 132 8.51 10.21 23.72
CA LEU A 132 8.65 9.60 22.39
C LEU A 132 9.97 8.83 22.32
N CYS A 133 9.94 7.59 21.83
CA CYS A 133 11.15 6.84 21.54
C CYS A 133 11.69 7.21 20.15
N SER A 134 12.96 7.60 20.08
CA SER A 134 13.63 7.96 18.81
C SER A 134 13.93 6.75 17.91
N GLU A 135 13.97 5.53 18.47
CA GLU A 135 14.31 4.33 17.71
C GLU A 135 13.09 3.58 17.16
N CYS A 136 12.11 3.30 18.02
CA CYS A 136 10.92 2.55 17.63
C CYS A 136 9.74 3.45 17.21
N GLY A 137 9.76 4.74 17.58
CA GLY A 137 8.64 5.67 17.34
C GLY A 137 7.44 5.47 18.26
N GLY A 138 7.55 4.59 19.26
CA GLY A 138 6.53 4.41 20.31
C GLY A 138 6.40 5.67 21.18
N TYR A 139 5.21 5.92 21.69
CA TYR A 139 4.95 7.04 22.60
C TYR A 139 4.26 6.57 23.89
N HIS A 140 4.59 7.23 25.00
CA HIS A 140 3.95 7.04 26.29
C HIS A 140 3.33 8.35 26.76
N LEU A 141 2.04 8.33 27.11
CA LEU A 141 1.31 9.49 27.60
C LEU A 141 1.52 9.60 29.10
N LEU A 142 2.11 10.71 29.55
CA LEU A 142 2.29 11.01 30.97
C LEU A 142 0.97 11.53 31.53
N THR A 143 0.56 10.98 32.66
CA THR A 143 -0.48 11.56 33.52
C THR A 143 0.04 12.79 34.26
N ASP A 144 -0.83 13.53 34.96
CA ASP A 144 -0.43 14.75 35.68
C ASP A 144 0.55 14.44 36.84
N ASP A 145 0.49 13.23 37.36
CA ASP A 145 1.27 12.76 38.52
C ASP A 145 2.57 12.02 38.14
N GLU A 146 2.78 11.72 36.86
CA GLU A 146 4.00 11.04 36.38
C GLU A 146 5.10 12.03 36.02
N ASN A 147 6.32 11.79 36.53
CA ASN A 147 7.49 12.58 36.19
C ASN A 147 8.21 11.95 34.97
N PRO A 148 8.52 12.71 33.90
CA PRO A 148 9.26 12.18 32.75
C PRO A 148 10.62 11.56 33.10
N GLU A 149 11.23 11.96 34.22
CA GLU A 149 12.53 11.42 34.69
C GLU A 149 12.44 9.98 35.20
N ASP A 150 11.24 9.50 35.54
CA ASP A 150 11.01 8.12 35.99
C ASP A 150 11.21 7.09 34.86
N TYR A 151 11.27 7.56 33.61
CA TYR A 151 11.36 6.75 32.42
C TYR A 151 12.71 6.94 31.71
N THR A 152 13.66 6.04 31.96
CA THR A 152 15.02 6.10 31.40
C THR A 152 15.14 5.57 29.97
N GLU A 153 14.41 4.51 29.63
CA GLU A 153 14.52 3.84 28.32
C GLU A 153 13.19 3.25 27.86
N CYS A 154 13.02 3.13 26.55
CA CYS A 154 11.90 2.43 25.96
C CYS A 154 12.07 0.92 26.13
N THR A 155 10.99 0.15 26.07
CA THR A 155 11.02 -1.33 26.12
C THR A 155 11.85 -1.95 25.00
N CYS A 156 12.13 -1.20 23.92
CA CYS A 156 13.05 -1.62 22.86
C CYS A 156 14.54 -1.29 23.12
N GLY A 157 14.87 -0.67 24.27
CA GLY A 157 16.22 -0.17 24.61
C GLY A 157 16.55 1.22 24.05
N GLY A 158 15.61 1.86 23.35
CA GLY A 158 15.82 3.18 22.73
C GLY A 158 15.61 4.34 23.70
N LYS A 159 16.26 5.47 23.44
CA LYS A 159 16.16 6.68 24.27
C LYS A 159 14.77 7.33 24.16
N LEU A 160 14.23 7.74 25.31
CA LEU A 160 12.97 8.47 25.41
C LEU A 160 13.22 9.98 25.48
N GLU A 161 12.46 10.74 24.69
CA GLU A 161 12.51 12.20 24.66
C GLU A 161 11.17 12.77 25.13
N TYR A 162 11.22 13.67 26.11
CA TYR A 162 10.05 14.40 26.59
C TYR A 162 9.64 15.48 25.59
N GLN A 163 8.36 15.47 25.22
CA GLN A 163 7.75 16.44 24.32
C GLN A 163 6.51 17.04 24.99
N ASN A 164 6.45 18.36 25.01
CA ASN A 164 5.31 19.15 25.45
C ASN A 164 4.52 19.75 24.27
N GLN A 165 4.99 19.53 23.04
CA GLN A 165 4.34 19.97 21.82
C GLN A 165 4.26 18.83 20.81
N VAL A 166 3.09 18.68 20.22
CA VAL A 166 2.80 17.63 19.25
C VAL A 166 3.51 17.94 17.92
N ARG A 167 4.53 17.15 17.58
CA ARG A 167 5.03 17.02 16.20
C ARG A 167 5.17 15.54 15.87
N ILE A 168 4.15 14.97 15.24
CA ILE A 168 4.21 13.57 14.82
C ILE A 168 4.83 13.52 13.42
N ASN A 169 5.95 12.81 13.30
CA ASN A 169 6.48 12.48 11.97
C ASN A 169 5.64 11.31 11.40
N PRO A 170 4.98 11.48 10.25
CA PRO A 170 4.14 10.44 9.64
C PRO A 170 4.91 9.13 9.35
N ASN A 171 6.24 9.18 9.22
CA ASN A 171 7.06 7.98 9.03
C ASN A 171 7.02 7.01 10.23
N TYR A 172 6.76 7.49 11.46
CA TYR A 172 6.64 6.62 12.63
C TYR A 172 5.32 5.83 12.66
N LEU A 173 4.24 6.40 12.10
CA LEU A 173 2.96 5.71 11.96
C LEU A 173 2.98 4.65 10.86
N ILE A 174 3.80 4.84 9.81
CA ILE A 174 3.97 3.82 8.76
C ILE A 174 4.58 2.55 9.37
N LYS A 175 5.57 2.68 10.26
CA LYS A 175 6.27 1.55 10.89
C LYS A 175 5.37 0.71 11.81
N SER A 176 4.33 1.31 12.41
CA SER A 176 3.36 0.58 13.25
C SER A 176 2.27 -0.14 12.44
N ILE A 177 2.03 0.25 11.18
CA ILE A 177 1.07 -0.37 10.27
C ILE A 177 1.72 -1.48 9.44
N SER A 178 3.02 -1.35 9.13
CA SER A 178 3.79 -2.31 8.35
C SER A 178 4.41 -3.45 9.18
N GLY A 179 4.00 -3.59 10.45
CA GLY A 179 4.45 -4.63 11.37
C GLY A 179 3.89 -6.00 11.05
#